data_AF-A0A1F6CBM9-F1
#
_entry.id   AF-A0A1F6CBM9-F1
#
_cell.length_a   1.000
_cell.length_b   1.000
_cell.length_c   1.000
_cell.angle_alpha   90.00
_cell.angle_beta   90.00
_cell.angle_gamma   90.00
#
_symmetry.space_group_name_H-M   'P 1'
#
loop_
_entity.id
_entity.type
_entity.pdbx_description
1 polymer ?
#
loop_
_entity_poly.entity_id
_entity_poly.type
_entity_poly.pdbx_seq_one_letter_code
_entity_poly.pdbx_strand_id
1 'polypeptide(L)'
;MRDSLIRGDRIEIRGFGVLGVKNTKPKPAARNPRTGEIVYVPARKKSYFKAGVLIKEELHKPRSEDEAESQQSEESGESEDQDSKEREPA
;
A
#
# COMPACT_ATOMS: atom_id res chain seq x y z
N MET A 1 -9.51 15.47 -3.75
CA MET A 1 -8.70 14.37 -4.33
C MET A 1 -9.55 13.18 -4.74
N ARG A 2 -10.32 12.57 -3.82
CA ARG A 2 -11.23 11.45 -4.10
C ARG A 2 -12.12 11.68 -5.33
N ASP A 3 -12.86 12.79 -5.35
CA ASP A 3 -13.84 13.03 -6.41
C ASP A 3 -13.19 13.27 -7.77
N SER A 4 -12.02 13.90 -7.80
CA SER A 4 -11.19 14.04 -9.00
C SER A 4 -10.77 12.68 -9.56
N LEU A 5 -10.33 11.75 -8.72
CA LEU A 5 -10.01 10.38 -9.17
C LEU A 5 -11.26 9.62 -9.63
N ILE A 6 -12.42 9.82 -8.99
CA ILE A 6 -13.68 9.21 -9.44
C ILE A 6 -14.05 9.68 -10.85
N ARG A 7 -13.87 10.98 -11.13
CA ARG A 7 -14.07 11.55 -12.48
C ARG A 7 -13.02 11.08 -13.50
N GLY A 8 -11.86 10.63 -13.02
CA GLY A 8 -10.73 10.21 -13.86
C GLY A 8 -9.73 11.34 -14.14
N ASP A 9 -9.81 12.43 -13.38
CA ASP A 9 -8.89 13.55 -13.48
C ASP A 9 -7.48 13.12 -13.05
N ARG A 10 -6.46 13.68 -13.71
CA ARG A 10 -5.05 13.51 -13.33
C ARG A 10 -4.70 14.52 -12.24
N ILE A 11 -4.11 14.05 -11.15
CA ILE A 11 -3.71 14.88 -10.00
C ILE A 11 -2.19 14.87 -9.91
N GLU A 12 -1.57 16.04 -10.01
CA GLU A 12 -0.14 16.21 -9.89
C GLU A 12 0.20 16.91 -8.58
N ILE A 13 1.03 16.25 -7.76
CA ILE A 13 1.53 16.78 -6.50
C ILE A 13 3.01 17.06 -6.70
N ARG A 14 3.37 18.35 -6.77
CA ARG A 14 4.76 18.79 -6.93
C ARG A 14 5.63 18.23 -5.80
N GLY A 15 6.81 17.73 -6.16
CA GLY A 15 7.74 17.09 -5.21
C GLY A 15 7.38 15.66 -4.81
N PHE A 16 6.12 15.23 -4.96
CA PHE A 16 5.67 13.90 -4.54
C PHE A 16 5.45 12.94 -5.71
N GLY A 17 4.67 13.35 -6.71
CA GLY A 17 4.36 12.51 -7.87
C GLY A 17 2.98 12.76 -8.46
N VAL A 18 2.49 11.78 -9.20
CA VAL A 18 1.28 11.89 -10.01
C VAL A 18 0.32 10.76 -9.67
N LEU A 19 -0.91 11.09 -9.31
CA LEU A 19 -2.01 10.14 -9.25
C LEU A 19 -2.84 10.25 -10.52
N GLY A 20 -3.22 9.10 -11.07
CA GLY A 20 -4.07 9.04 -12.25
C GLY A 20 -4.95 7.81 -12.24
N VAL A 21 -5.81 7.71 -13.25
CA VAL A 21 -6.73 6.59 -13.43
C VAL A 21 -6.49 5.96 -14.80
N LYS A 22 -6.42 4.64 -14.84
CA LYS A 22 -6.22 3.87 -16.07
C LYS A 22 -7.33 2.83 -16.23
N ASN A 23 -7.85 2.72 -17.45
CA ASN A 23 -8.75 1.64 -17.83
C ASN A 23 -7.95 0.32 -17.94
N THR A 24 -8.43 -0.73 -17.28
CA THR A 24 -7.83 -2.06 -17.34
C THR A 24 -8.73 -2.98 -18.17
N LYS A 25 -8.10 -3.76 -19.05
CA LYS A 25 -8.78 -4.76 -19.88
C LYS A 25 -9.36 -5.88 -18.99
N PRO A 26 -10.45 -6.54 -19.41
CA PRO A 26 -10.96 -7.70 -18.69
C PRO A 26 -9.91 -8.80 -18.67
N LYS A 27 -9.88 -9.59 -17.60
CA LYS A 27 -9.04 -10.79 -17.49
C LYS A 27 -9.96 -12.01 -17.52
N PRO A 28 -10.07 -12.71 -18.67
CA PRO A 28 -10.98 -13.84 -18.77
C PRO A 28 -10.54 -15.05 -17.96
N ALA A 29 -9.24 -15.19 -17.72
CA ALA A 29 -8.67 -16.29 -16.96
C ALA A 29 -7.84 -15.80 -15.76
N ALA A 30 -8.48 -15.14 -14.78
CA ALA A 30 -7.81 -14.82 -13.52
C ALA A 30 -7.87 -16.04 -12.58
N ARG A 31 -6.77 -16.34 -11.88
CA ARG A 31 -6.73 -17.48 -10.97
C ARG A 31 -7.05 -17.05 -9.54
N ASN A 32 -7.93 -17.77 -8.86
CA ASN A 32 -8.15 -17.58 -7.43
C ASN A 32 -6.92 -18.14 -6.67
N PRO A 33 -6.16 -17.34 -5.91
CA PRO A 33 -4.97 -17.83 -5.21
C PRO A 33 -5.30 -18.87 -4.13
N ARG A 34 -6.52 -18.90 -3.59
CA ARG A 34 -6.94 -19.85 -2.55
C ARG A 34 -7.41 -21.19 -3.11
N THR A 35 -8.16 -21.21 -4.21
CA THR A 35 -8.77 -22.44 -4.77
C THR A 35 -8.16 -22.89 -6.10
N GLY A 36 -7.41 -22.02 -6.78
CA GLY A 36 -6.81 -22.31 -8.08
C GLY A 36 -7.77 -22.24 -9.27
N GLU A 37 -9.07 -22.01 -9.03
CA GLU A 37 -10.10 -21.91 -10.06
C GLU A 37 -9.92 -20.69 -10.96
N ILE A 38 -10.40 -20.80 -12.19
CA ILE A 38 -10.38 -19.73 -13.18
C ILE A 38 -11.66 -18.90 -13.04
N VAL A 39 -11.48 -17.61 -12.77
CA VAL A 39 -12.55 -16.62 -12.58
C VAL A 39 -12.42 -15.51 -13.61
N TYR A 40 -13.56 -15.09 -14.16
CA TYR A 40 -13.64 -13.94 -15.05
C TYR A 40 -13.59 -12.64 -14.25
N VAL A 41 -12.68 -11.74 -14.62
CA VAL A 41 -12.59 -10.39 -14.04
C VAL A 41 -12.96 -9.35 -15.10
N PRO A 42 -14.04 -8.56 -14.91
CA PRO A 42 -14.48 -7.57 -15.88
C PRO A 42 -13.49 -6.40 -16.01
N ALA A 43 -13.64 -5.65 -17.10
CA ALA A 43 -12.90 -4.41 -17.31
C ALA A 43 -13.27 -3.38 -16.24
N ARG A 44 -12.27 -2.69 -15.69
CA ARG A 44 -12.49 -1.67 -14.66
C ARG A 44 -11.44 -0.57 -14.68
N LYS A 45 -11.77 0.57 -14.08
CA LYS A 45 -10.83 1.65 -13.80
C LYS A 45 -9.98 1.28 -12.58
N LYS A 46 -8.68 1.57 -12.62
CA LYS A 46 -7.79 1.50 -11.47
C LYS A 46 -7.07 2.82 -11.28
N SER A 47 -6.89 3.24 -10.03
CA SER A 47 -5.93 4.29 -9.71
C SER A 47 -4.51 3.75 -9.89
N TYR A 48 -3.60 4.65 -10.23
CA TYR A 48 -2.17 4.39 -10.17
C TYR A 48 -1.47 5.62 -9.62
N PHE A 49 -0.33 5.38 -8.97
CA PHE A 49 0.57 6.43 -8.51
C PHE A 49 1.90 6.27 -9.24
N LYS A 50 2.43 7.37 -9.77
CA LYS A 50 3.78 7.47 -10.28
C LYS A 50 4.57 8.39 -9.36
N ALA A 51 5.48 7.80 -8.59
CA ALA A 51 6.37 8.55 -7.71
C ALA A 51 7.21 9.55 -8.50
N GLY A 52 7.46 10.71 -7.89
CA GLY A 52 8.38 11.71 -8.40
C GLY A 52 9.83 11.22 -8.42
N VAL A 53 10.67 11.89 -9.20
CA VAL A 53 12.09 11.54 -9.34
C VAL A 53 12.82 11.62 -8.00
N LEU A 54 12.63 12.71 -7.26
CA LEU A 54 13.27 12.95 -5.96
C LEU A 54 13.00 11.82 -4.96
N ILE A 55 11.74 11.40 -4.81
CA ILE A 55 11.37 10.30 -3.91
C ILE A 55 11.98 8.99 -4.36
N LYS A 56 11.94 8.72 -5.67
CA LYS A 56 12.48 7.48 -6.22
C LYS A 56 13.99 7.38 -6.00
N GLU A 57 14.71 8.48 -6.20
CA GLU A 57 16.15 8.54 -5.99
C GLU A 57 16.52 8.36 -4.52
N GLU A 58 15.80 9.01 -3.60
CA GLU A 58 16.05 8.88 -2.17
C GLU A 58 15.81 7.46 -1.67
N LEU A 59 14.69 6.84 -2.05
CA LEU A 59 14.31 5.49 -1.61
C LEU A 59 15.17 4.38 -2.23
N HIS A 60 15.90 4.66 -3.31
CA HIS A 60 16.80 3.69 -3.93
C HIS A 60 18.20 3.70 -3.32
N LYS A 61 18.51 4.64 -2.42
CA LYS A 61 19.79 4.64 -1.70
C LYS A 61 19.84 3.43 -0.77
N PRO A 62 20.99 2.75 -0.65
CA PRO A 62 21.16 1.70 0.34
C PRO A 62 20.94 2.30 1.72
N ARG A 63 20.12 1.62 2.54
CA ARG A 63 19.93 1.98 3.94
C ARG A 63 21.29 1.83 4.63
N SER A 64 21.78 2.89 5.28
CA SER A 64 22.97 2.79 6.14
C SER A 64 22.68 1.84 7.29
N GLU A 65 23.67 1.03 7.66
CA GLU A 65 23.54 0.02 8.73
C GLU A 65 23.09 0.65 10.06
N ASP A 66 23.49 1.90 10.31
CA ASP A 66 23.11 2.69 11.50
C ASP A 66 21.59 2.96 11.63
N GLU A 67 20.85 2.99 10.51
CA GLU A 67 19.40 3.21 10.52
C GLU A 67 18.62 1.90 10.69
N ALA A 68 19.24 0.74 10.46
CA ALA A 68 18.59 -0.57 10.55
C ALA A 68 18.36 -1.02 12.00
N GLU A 69 19.28 -0.70 12.90
CA GLU A 69 19.21 -1.09 14.32
C GLU A 69 18.19 -0.25 15.12
N SER A 70 17.98 1.02 14.77
CA SER A 70 17.07 1.92 15.49
C SER A 70 15.58 1.61 15.28
N GLN A 71 15.19 0.99 14.16
CA GLN A 71 13.79 0.67 13.89
C GLN A 71 13.37 -0.72 14.44
N GLN A 72 14.31 -1.62 14.74
CA GLN A 72 14.02 -2.92 15.35
C GLN A 72 13.74 -2.83 16.86
N SER A 73 14.31 -1.83 17.54
CA SER A 73 14.08 -1.58 18.97
C SER A 73 12.73 -0.90 19.24
N GLU A 74 12.18 -0.15 18.29
CA GLU A 74 10.87 0.50 18.44
C GLU A 74 9.69 -0.46 18.18
N GLU A 75 9.80 -1.37 17.20
CA GLU A 75 8.73 -2.33 16.87
C GLU A 75 8.58 -3.48 17.90
N SER A 76 9.62 -3.75 18.71
CA SER A 76 9.60 -4.77 19.76
C SER A 76 9.05 -4.28 21.12
N GLY A 77 8.94 -2.96 21.33
CA GLY A 77 8.50 -2.37 22.60
C GLY A 77 6.98 -2.24 22.78
N GLU A 78 6.16 -2.48 21.76
CA GLU A 78 4.73 -2.13 21.77
C GLU A 78 3.77 -3.33 21.94
N SER A 79 4.29 -4.53 22.30
CA SER A 79 3.47 -5.76 22.42
C SER A 79 3.27 -6.33 23.84
N GLU A 80 3.81 -5.69 24.87
CA GLU A 80 3.62 -6.11 26.27
C GLU A 80 2.96 -5.00 27.08
N ASP A 81 1.62 -4.93 27.12
CA ASP A 81 0.85 -4.42 28.29
C ASP A 81 -0.66 -4.29 27.99
N GLN A 82 -1.34 -5.31 27.45
CA GLN A 82 -2.82 -5.37 27.48
C GLN A 82 -3.36 -6.81 27.58
N ASP A 83 -2.91 -7.61 28.56
CA ASP A 83 -3.67 -8.84 28.92
C ASP A 83 -3.52 -9.25 30.39
N SER A 84 -3.67 -8.29 31.32
CA SER A 84 -3.66 -8.60 32.75
C SER A 84 -4.65 -7.75 33.55
N LYS A 85 -5.91 -7.67 33.12
CA LYS A 85 -6.97 -7.22 34.03
C LYS A 85 -8.39 -7.67 33.67
N GLU A 86 -8.64 -8.98 33.61
CA GLU A 86 -10.02 -9.49 33.70
C GLU A 86 -10.06 -10.92 34.26
N ARG A 87 -9.87 -11.03 35.58
CA ARG A 87 -10.42 -12.13 36.39
C ARG A 87 -10.88 -11.56 37.74
N GLU A 88 -12.11 -11.10 37.80
CA GLU A 88 -12.86 -11.09 39.07
C GLU A 88 -13.57 -12.45 39.22
N PRO A 89 -13.45 -13.13 40.37
CA PRO A 89 -14.28 -14.29 40.67
C PRO A 89 -15.59 -13.88 41.35
N ALA A 90 -16.71 -14.40 40.83
CA ALA A 90 -17.99 -14.52 41.53
C ALA A 90 -18.56 -15.92 41.29
#